data_AF-A0A7C4P4E9-F1
#
_entry.id   AF-A0A7C4P4E9-F1
#
_cell.length_a   1.000
_cell.length_b   1.000
_cell.length_c   1.000
_cell.angle_alpha   90.00
_cell.angle_beta   90.00
_cell.angle_gamma   90.00
#
_symmetry.space_group_name_H-M   'P 1'
#
loop_
_entity.id
_entity.type
_entity.pdbx_description
1 polymer ?
#
loop_
_entity_poly.entity_id
_entity_poly.type
_entity_poly.pdbx_seq_one_letter_code
_entity_poly.pdbx_strand_id
1 'polypeptide(L)'
;DFLEPLATRSHRFHSGGAGLKGAQGTFKYSIPSRASSPNMVQHSMGEYRFHMRIQEEKHRIFKIANDALMEAWKESKFDKLVIGSLREDIKDIESHLHTYLLERLVGYVRLNPSEANEQEIREKVLDLLWQKDREQEESLINQLRSLEGEGLAVSGLSKTLEQLYVGNVKTLLVADSFEKPGFYCPQSNLPTLKPECPVDGEVPYPVEDVVDEIIELALEERASVEVIIREDLQKKLDGVGALLRWRI
;
A
#
# COMPACT_ATOMS: atom_id res chain seq x y z
N ASP A 1 -3.02 -22.73 -3.50
CA ASP A 1 -1.98 -22.57 -4.53
C ASP A 1 -1.23 -21.24 -4.44
N PHE A 2 -0.48 -21.04 -3.34
CA PHE A 2 0.27 -19.81 -3.02
C PHE A 2 1.79 -19.94 -3.26
N LEU A 3 2.22 -20.86 -4.12
CA LEU A 3 3.63 -21.24 -4.29
C LEU A 3 4.19 -21.01 -5.70
N GLU A 4 3.67 -20.02 -6.42
CA GLU A 4 4.39 -19.47 -7.58
C GLU A 4 4.90 -18.07 -7.25
N PRO A 5 6.22 -17.83 -7.26
CA PRO A 5 6.74 -16.50 -7.08
C PRO A 5 6.31 -15.68 -8.29
N LEU A 6 5.35 -14.76 -8.08
CA LEU A 6 5.11 -13.64 -9.00
C LEU A 6 6.48 -13.05 -9.30
N ALA A 7 6.93 -13.30 -10.52
CA ALA A 7 8.25 -12.93 -10.98
C ALA A 7 8.47 -11.47 -10.62
N THR A 8 9.44 -11.22 -9.73
CA THR A 8 9.97 -9.87 -9.47
C THR A 8 10.58 -9.39 -10.78
N ARG A 9 9.75 -8.92 -11.71
CA ARG A 9 10.24 -8.24 -12.90
C ARG A 9 10.50 -6.81 -12.47
N SER A 10 11.77 -6.54 -12.18
CA SER A 10 12.33 -5.20 -12.14
C SER A 10 12.18 -4.57 -13.53
N HIS A 11 10.98 -4.04 -13.82
CA HIS A 11 10.71 -3.40 -15.10
C HIS A 11 11.46 -2.07 -15.17
N ARG A 12 12.61 -2.08 -15.87
CA ARG A 12 13.21 -0.84 -16.40
C ARG A 12 12.17 -0.19 -17.33
N PHE A 13 11.86 1.05 -16.99
CA PHE A 13 10.89 1.97 -17.59
C PHE A 13 10.90 1.96 -19.14
N HIS A 14 9.71 2.12 -19.73
CA HIS A 14 9.50 2.44 -21.15
C HIS A 14 8.97 3.88 -21.25
N SER A 15 9.56 4.69 -22.13
CA SER A 15 8.99 5.99 -22.53
C SER A 15 8.87 6.10 -24.05
N GLY A 16 7.66 6.34 -24.54
CA GLY A 16 7.17 6.44 -25.90
C GLY A 16 7.53 7.74 -26.63
N GLY A 17 8.82 8.11 -26.62
CA GLY A 17 9.36 9.05 -27.61
C GLY A 17 10.00 8.29 -28.77
N ALA A 18 9.92 8.81 -30.01
CA ALA A 18 10.55 8.18 -31.19
C ALA A 18 12.09 8.01 -31.09
N GLY A 19 12.73 8.59 -30.08
CA GLY A 19 14.15 8.34 -29.73
C GLY A 19 14.39 7.31 -28.62
N LEU A 20 13.34 6.74 -28.02
CA LEU A 20 13.38 5.84 -26.86
C LEU A 20 12.41 4.65 -27.00
N LYS A 21 12.03 4.29 -28.23
CA LYS A 21 11.34 3.01 -28.48
C LYS A 21 12.30 1.85 -28.18
N GLY A 22 12.02 1.11 -27.12
CA GLY A 22 12.65 -0.19 -26.85
C GLY A 22 14.00 -0.16 -26.14
N ALA A 23 14.42 0.95 -25.53
CA ALA A 23 15.69 1.00 -24.81
C ALA A 23 15.49 0.80 -23.30
N GLN A 24 16.02 -0.29 -22.75
CA GLN A 24 16.62 -0.23 -21.41
C GLN A 24 17.66 0.90 -21.45
N GLY A 25 17.34 2.06 -20.88
CA GLY A 25 18.15 3.27 -21.02
C GLY A 25 18.56 3.85 -19.68
N THR A 26 19.84 4.18 -19.53
CA THR A 26 20.32 5.08 -18.47
C THR A 26 20.23 6.51 -19.00
N PHE A 27 19.31 7.32 -18.48
CA PHE A 27 19.32 8.76 -18.75
C PHE A 27 20.30 9.42 -17.78
N LYS A 28 21.55 9.63 -18.23
CA LYS A 28 22.54 10.41 -17.47
C LYS A 28 22.41 11.86 -17.87
N TYR A 29 21.93 12.69 -16.94
CA TYR A 29 21.90 14.13 -17.10
C TYR A 29 22.88 14.78 -16.13
N SER A 30 23.76 15.65 -16.63
CA SER A 30 24.68 16.43 -15.80
C SER A 30 24.10 17.82 -15.56
N ILE A 31 23.92 18.18 -14.28
CA ILE A 31 23.67 19.56 -13.90
C ILE A 31 24.97 20.35 -14.20
N PRO A 32 24.91 21.48 -14.91
CA PRO A 32 26.10 22.30 -15.13
C PRO A 32 26.67 22.73 -13.78
N SER A 33 27.93 22.36 -13.51
CA SER A 33 28.64 22.76 -12.31
C SER A 33 29.01 24.24 -12.36
N ARG A 34 29.05 24.88 -11.19
CA ARG A 34 29.43 26.29 -11.03
C ARG A 34 30.93 26.43 -11.33
N ALA A 35 31.30 26.60 -12.59
CA ALA A 35 32.65 27.02 -12.95
C ALA A 35 32.73 28.55 -12.84
N SER A 36 33.14 29.05 -11.68
CA SER A 36 33.52 30.46 -11.52
C SER A 36 34.90 30.68 -12.16
N SER A 37 34.98 31.54 -13.18
CA SER A 37 36.28 32.12 -13.55
C SER A 37 36.81 32.95 -12.37
N PRO A 38 38.13 33.05 -12.14
CA PRO A 38 38.69 33.49 -10.85
C PRO A 38 38.43 34.95 -10.43
N ASN A 39 37.59 35.72 -11.13
CA ASN A 39 37.48 37.18 -10.97
C ASN A 39 36.09 37.78 -11.28
N MET A 40 34.98 37.10 -10.99
CA MET A 40 33.64 37.72 -11.11
C MET A 40 33.02 38.05 -9.74
N VAL A 41 32.60 39.30 -9.59
CA VAL A 41 31.75 39.76 -8.49
C VAL A 41 30.38 39.09 -8.64
N GLN A 42 29.93 38.35 -7.62
CA GLN A 42 28.60 37.76 -7.55
C GLN A 42 27.54 38.87 -7.52
N HIS A 43 26.96 39.21 -8.67
CA HIS A 43 25.76 40.04 -8.72
C HIS A 43 24.53 39.19 -8.36
N SER A 44 23.69 39.70 -7.45
CA SER A 44 22.42 39.08 -7.01
C SER A 44 21.51 38.62 -8.17
N MET A 45 21.49 39.34 -9.29
CA MET A 45 20.72 38.96 -10.49
C MET A 45 21.27 37.72 -11.23
N GLY A 46 22.60 37.49 -11.19
CA GLY A 46 23.24 36.32 -11.80
C GLY A 46 22.96 35.05 -11.00
N GLU A 47 22.93 35.16 -9.68
CA GLU A 47 22.53 34.07 -8.79
C GLU A 47 21.06 33.72 -8.98
N TYR A 48 20.18 34.72 -9.03
CA TYR A 48 18.76 34.51 -9.29
C TYR A 48 18.51 33.76 -10.61
N ARG A 49 19.13 34.20 -11.71
CA ARG A 49 18.99 33.53 -13.02
C ARG A 49 19.51 32.09 -13.02
N PHE A 50 20.61 31.83 -12.32
CA PHE A 50 21.16 30.49 -12.18
C PHE A 50 20.22 29.57 -11.39
N HIS A 51 19.69 30.05 -10.27
CA HIS A 51 18.70 29.32 -9.48
C HIS A 51 17.41 29.04 -10.27
N MET A 52 16.88 30.04 -10.98
CA MET A 52 15.70 29.86 -11.84
C MET A 52 15.93 28.79 -12.90
N ARG A 53 17.10 28.79 -13.56
CA ARG A 53 17.45 27.78 -14.56
C ARG A 53 17.55 26.38 -13.98
N ILE A 54 18.08 26.22 -12.76
CA ILE A 54 18.11 24.93 -12.07
C ILE A 54 16.70 24.43 -11.78
N GLN A 55 15.81 25.32 -11.30
CA GLN A 55 14.43 24.97 -11.01
C GLN A 55 13.67 24.59 -12.28
N GLU A 56 13.75 25.39 -13.33
CA GLU A 56 13.13 25.08 -14.64
C GLU A 56 13.57 23.72 -15.18
N GLU A 57 14.87 23.42 -15.09
CA GLU A 57 15.39 22.13 -15.57
C GLU A 57 14.91 20.97 -14.69
N LYS A 58 14.82 21.17 -13.37
CA LYS A 58 14.25 20.18 -12.46
C LYS A 58 12.78 19.88 -12.80
N HIS A 59 11.96 20.92 -12.97
CA HIS A 59 10.56 20.78 -13.38
C HIS A 59 10.43 20.00 -14.70
N ARG A 60 11.32 20.30 -15.67
CA ARG A 60 11.37 19.59 -16.95
C ARG A 60 11.67 18.10 -16.77
N ILE A 61 12.67 17.76 -15.95
CA ILE A 61 13.04 16.36 -15.68
C ILE A 61 11.90 15.61 -15.00
N PHE A 62 11.24 16.21 -14.01
CA PHE A 62 10.10 15.58 -13.34
C PHE A 62 8.90 15.36 -14.26
N LYS A 63 8.65 16.29 -15.18
CA LYS A 63 7.62 16.09 -16.21
C LYS A 63 7.94 14.90 -17.11
N ILE A 64 9.19 14.80 -17.59
CA ILE A 64 9.64 13.66 -18.41
C ILE A 64 9.51 12.34 -17.64
N ALA A 65 9.89 12.34 -16.36
CA ALA A 65 9.77 11.17 -15.50
C ALA A 65 8.30 10.76 -15.29
N ASN A 66 7.40 11.71 -15.05
CA ASN A 66 5.96 11.45 -14.95
C ASN A 66 5.40 10.84 -16.24
N ASP A 67 5.73 11.40 -17.40
CA ASP A 67 5.21 10.94 -18.68
C ASP A 67 5.67 9.49 -18.95
N ALA A 68 6.94 9.19 -18.68
CA ALA A 68 7.50 7.84 -18.78
C ALA A 68 6.85 6.86 -17.78
N LEU A 69 6.63 7.28 -16.52
CA LEU A 69 5.93 6.46 -15.52
C LEU A 69 4.50 6.16 -15.93
N MET A 70 3.81 7.13 -16.52
CA MET A 70 2.41 6.98 -16.95
C MET A 70 2.30 6.03 -18.14
N GLU A 71 3.24 6.08 -19.07
CA GLU A 71 3.32 5.11 -20.18
C GLU A 71 3.63 3.72 -19.67
N ALA A 72 4.61 3.57 -18.77
CA ALA A 72 4.91 2.30 -18.13
C ALA A 72 3.68 1.73 -17.41
N TRP A 73 2.91 2.55 -16.68
CA TRP A 73 1.69 2.11 -16.02
C TRP A 73 0.54 1.76 -16.98
N LYS A 74 0.53 2.33 -18.19
CA LYS A 74 -0.44 1.95 -19.23
C LYS A 74 -0.09 0.61 -19.87
N GLU A 75 1.20 0.34 -20.06
CA GLU A 75 1.70 -0.92 -20.63
C GLU A 75 1.65 -2.07 -19.61
N SER A 76 2.11 -1.82 -18.39
CA SER A 76 2.07 -2.76 -17.27
C SER A 76 1.41 -2.13 -16.06
N LYS A 77 0.18 -2.58 -15.77
CA LYS A 77 -0.54 -2.14 -14.57
C LYS A 77 0.22 -2.63 -13.35
N PHE A 78 0.58 -1.69 -12.48
CA PHE A 78 1.15 -1.95 -11.17
C PHE A 78 0.32 -1.25 -10.07
N ASP A 79 0.35 -1.82 -8.87
CA ASP A 79 -0.44 -1.35 -7.73
C ASP A 79 0.36 -0.48 -6.76
N LYS A 80 1.69 -0.66 -6.73
CA LYS A 80 2.60 0.05 -5.83
C LYS A 80 3.73 0.70 -6.62
N LEU A 81 4.08 1.93 -6.26
CA LEU A 81 5.16 2.73 -6.81
C LEU A 81 6.13 3.12 -5.70
N VAL A 82 7.43 2.87 -5.91
CA VAL A 82 8.50 3.29 -5.00
C VAL A 82 9.52 4.08 -5.80
N ILE A 83 9.95 5.23 -5.28
CA ILE A 83 10.91 6.11 -5.95
C ILE A 83 12.26 6.05 -5.24
N GLY A 84 13.28 5.55 -5.95
CA GLY A 84 14.65 5.51 -5.46
C GLY A 84 15.44 6.77 -5.83
N SER A 85 16.00 7.47 -4.83
CA SER A 85 16.89 8.61 -5.07
C SER A 85 17.83 8.89 -3.90
N LEU A 86 19.03 9.40 -4.19
CA LEU A 86 19.92 10.00 -3.19
C LEU A 86 19.57 11.47 -2.89
N ARG A 87 18.71 12.07 -3.71
CA ARG A 87 18.38 13.49 -3.60
C ARG A 87 17.37 13.72 -2.50
N GLU A 88 17.59 14.76 -1.69
CA GLU A 88 16.65 15.17 -0.65
C GLU A 88 15.40 15.86 -1.24
N ASP A 89 15.55 16.50 -2.40
CA ASP A 89 14.49 17.25 -3.09
C ASP A 89 13.61 16.37 -4.00
N ILE A 90 13.70 15.04 -3.87
CA ILE A 90 12.95 14.11 -4.72
C ILE A 90 11.44 14.18 -4.50
N LYS A 91 10.98 14.56 -3.30
CA LYS A 91 9.55 14.68 -2.97
C LYS A 91 8.82 15.70 -3.85
N ASP A 92 9.53 16.67 -4.39
CA ASP A 92 8.93 17.69 -5.27
C ASP A 92 8.36 17.08 -6.57
N ILE A 93 8.73 15.84 -6.90
CA ILE A 93 8.13 15.09 -8.01
C ILE A 93 6.64 14.84 -7.81
N GLU A 94 6.13 14.74 -6.57
CA GLU A 94 4.72 14.46 -6.27
C GLU A 94 3.78 15.46 -6.95
N SER A 95 4.18 16.74 -6.99
CA SER A 95 3.41 17.80 -7.67
C SER A 95 3.32 17.67 -9.19
N HIS A 96 4.15 16.81 -9.78
CA HIS A 96 4.19 16.53 -11.21
C HIS A 96 3.61 15.17 -11.56
N LEU A 97 3.45 14.28 -10.57
CA LEU A 97 2.89 12.97 -10.79
C LEU A 97 1.40 13.10 -11.08
N HIS A 98 0.95 12.36 -12.10
CA HIS A 98 -0.46 12.16 -12.36
C HIS A 98 -1.14 11.53 -11.13
N THR A 99 -2.39 11.92 -10.82
CA THR A 99 -3.13 11.44 -9.64
C THR A 99 -3.10 9.92 -9.47
N TYR A 100 -3.35 9.16 -10.55
CA TYR A 100 -3.24 7.69 -10.54
C TYR A 100 -1.86 7.15 -10.11
N LEU A 101 -0.75 7.83 -10.41
CA LEU A 101 0.58 7.41 -9.98
C LEU A 101 0.82 7.79 -8.52
N LEU A 102 0.32 8.97 -8.11
CA LEU A 102 0.43 9.46 -6.74
C LEU A 102 -0.32 8.55 -5.77
N GLU A 103 -1.52 8.09 -6.11
CA GLU A 103 -2.30 7.11 -5.32
C GLU A 103 -1.56 5.78 -5.10
N ARG A 104 -0.60 5.45 -5.98
CA ARG A 104 0.20 4.22 -5.90
C ARG A 104 1.53 4.45 -5.21
N LEU A 105 1.93 5.69 -4.95
CA LEU A 105 3.21 6.01 -4.34
C LEU A 105 3.24 5.56 -2.88
N VAL A 106 4.01 4.51 -2.62
CA VAL A 106 4.22 3.98 -1.28
C VAL A 106 5.27 4.79 -0.52
N GLY A 107 6.29 5.29 -1.24
CA GLY A 107 7.29 6.16 -0.67
C GLY A 107 8.61 6.16 -1.42
N TYR A 108 9.66 6.48 -0.66
CA TYR A 108 10.99 6.78 -1.18
C TYR A 108 12.05 5.89 -0.54
N VAL A 109 13.02 5.47 -1.34
CA VAL A 109 14.20 4.73 -0.86
C VAL A 109 15.48 5.45 -1.25
N ARG A 110 16.46 5.44 -0.35
CA ARG A 110 17.79 5.99 -0.65
C ARG A 110 18.60 4.97 -1.45
N LEU A 111 18.63 5.16 -2.77
CA LEU A 111 19.35 4.33 -3.72
C LEU A 111 20.17 5.21 -4.66
N ASN A 112 21.41 4.78 -4.94
CA ASN A 112 22.24 5.37 -5.98
C ASN A 112 21.90 4.71 -7.32
N PRO A 113 21.27 5.40 -8.29
CA PRO A 113 20.92 4.80 -9.57
C PRO A 113 22.13 4.29 -10.37
N SER A 114 23.35 4.76 -10.06
CA SER A 114 24.57 4.37 -10.78
C SER A 114 25.25 3.12 -10.23
N GLU A 115 24.98 2.76 -8.96
CA GLU A 115 25.69 1.69 -8.24
C GLU A 115 24.74 0.58 -7.76
N ALA A 116 23.43 0.87 -7.68
CA ALA A 116 22.45 -0.06 -7.18
C ALA A 116 22.37 -1.32 -8.06
N ASN A 117 22.56 -2.48 -7.43
CA ASN A 117 22.31 -3.78 -8.04
C ASN A 117 20.86 -4.24 -7.78
N GLU A 118 20.40 -5.28 -8.49
CA GLU A 118 19.02 -5.76 -8.37
C GLU A 118 18.68 -6.26 -6.95
N GLN A 119 19.65 -6.86 -6.25
CA GLN A 119 19.48 -7.35 -4.89
C GLN A 119 19.25 -6.20 -3.90
N GLU A 120 20.08 -5.17 -3.94
CA GLU A 120 19.97 -3.98 -3.07
C GLU A 120 18.66 -3.23 -3.32
N ILE A 121 18.24 -3.10 -4.59
CA ILE A 121 16.94 -2.49 -4.93
C ILE A 121 15.81 -3.30 -4.28
N ARG A 122 15.83 -4.62 -4.45
CA ARG A 122 14.79 -5.51 -3.90
C ARG A 122 14.75 -5.43 -2.37
N GLU A 123 15.90 -5.54 -1.71
CA GLU A 123 16.00 -5.46 -0.25
C GLU A 123 15.41 -4.16 0.29
N LYS A 124 15.87 -3.01 -0.23
CA LYS A 124 15.38 -1.70 0.25
C LYS A 124 13.90 -1.47 -0.04
N VAL A 125 13.39 -1.98 -1.16
CA VAL A 125 11.96 -1.90 -1.47
C VAL A 125 11.16 -2.77 -0.51
N LEU A 126 11.59 -4.01 -0.24
CA LEU A 126 10.92 -4.89 0.71
C LEU A 126 10.92 -4.31 2.13
N ASP A 127 12.04 -3.74 2.58
CA ASP A 127 12.14 -3.07 3.87
C ASP A 127 11.15 -1.91 3.99
N LEU A 128 11.02 -1.09 2.93
CA LEU A 128 10.05 0.00 2.90
C LEU A 128 8.61 -0.53 2.95
N LEU A 129 8.30 -1.58 2.18
CA LEU A 129 6.97 -2.19 2.17
C LEU A 129 6.62 -2.73 3.56
N TRP A 130 7.52 -3.50 4.18
CA TRP A 130 7.31 -3.99 5.55
C TRP A 130 7.17 -2.86 6.56
N GLN A 131 7.95 -1.79 6.45
CA GLN A 131 7.78 -0.64 7.33
C GLN A 131 6.37 -0.05 7.18
N LYS A 132 5.89 0.12 5.94
CA LYS A 132 4.57 0.68 5.65
C LYS A 132 3.44 -0.21 6.13
N ASP A 133 3.56 -1.52 5.93
CA ASP A 133 2.59 -2.49 6.42
C ASP A 133 2.52 -2.43 7.96
N ARG A 134 3.66 -2.34 8.66
CA ARG A 134 3.70 -2.17 10.13
C ARG A 134 3.05 -0.87 10.62
N GLU A 135 3.27 0.23 9.90
CA GLU A 135 2.63 1.53 10.19
C GLU A 135 1.10 1.44 9.99
N GLN A 136 0.65 0.74 8.95
CA GLN A 136 -0.76 0.51 8.66
C GLN A 136 -1.44 -0.35 9.72
N GLU A 137 -0.85 -1.50 10.08
CA GLU A 137 -1.39 -2.38 11.13
C GLU A 137 -1.55 -1.62 12.47
N GLU A 138 -0.54 -0.84 12.85
CA GLU A 138 -0.57 -0.05 14.08
C GLU A 138 -1.66 1.04 14.03
N SER A 139 -1.81 1.71 12.87
CA SER A 139 -2.90 2.66 12.65
C SER A 139 -4.28 2.00 12.77
N LEU A 140 -4.49 0.82 12.19
CA LEU A 140 -5.77 0.11 12.22
C LEU A 140 -6.15 -0.31 13.65
N ILE A 141 -5.21 -0.87 14.41
CA ILE A 141 -5.45 -1.25 15.81
C ILE A 141 -5.73 -0.03 16.69
N ASN A 142 -5.01 1.07 16.49
CA ASN A 142 -5.25 2.31 17.22
C ASN A 142 -6.62 2.90 16.88
N GLN A 143 -7.02 2.87 15.60
CA GLN A 143 -8.36 3.28 15.16
C GLN A 143 -9.44 2.43 15.81
N LEU A 144 -9.31 1.10 15.77
CA LEU A 144 -10.25 0.16 16.39
C LEU A 144 -10.48 0.51 17.86
N ARG A 145 -9.40 0.71 18.62
CA ARG A 145 -9.49 1.06 20.05
C ARG A 145 -10.14 2.42 20.31
N SER A 146 -9.85 3.42 19.48
CA SER A 146 -10.45 4.75 19.65
C SER A 146 -11.95 4.75 19.34
N LEU A 147 -12.34 4.03 18.28
CA LEU A 147 -13.70 4.00 17.77
C LEU A 147 -14.61 3.03 18.52
N GLU A 148 -14.05 2.08 19.27
CA GLU A 148 -14.80 1.15 20.10
C GLU A 148 -15.65 1.90 21.15
N GLY A 149 -15.09 2.93 21.78
CA GLY A 149 -15.82 3.79 22.72
C GLY A 149 -16.90 4.66 22.07
N GLU A 150 -16.81 4.89 20.75
CA GLU A 150 -17.75 5.71 19.98
C GLU A 150 -18.87 4.88 19.31
N GLY A 151 -18.86 3.56 19.52
CA GLY A 151 -19.77 2.61 18.89
C GLY A 151 -19.52 2.39 17.40
N LEU A 152 -18.33 2.75 16.89
CA LEU A 152 -17.93 2.64 15.48
C LEU A 152 -16.90 1.53 15.22
N ALA A 153 -16.55 0.76 16.24
CA ALA A 153 -15.75 -0.44 16.12
C ALA A 153 -16.18 -1.48 17.16
N VAL A 154 -15.93 -2.75 16.86
CA VAL A 154 -16.15 -3.86 17.80
C VAL A 154 -14.91 -4.75 17.85
N SER A 155 -14.62 -5.26 19.04
CA SER A 155 -13.59 -6.27 19.27
C SER A 155 -14.23 -7.57 19.77
N GLY A 156 -13.68 -8.70 19.34
CA GLY A 156 -14.13 -10.05 19.67
C GLY A 156 -15.02 -10.68 18.60
N LEU A 157 -14.89 -11.99 18.47
CA LEU A 157 -15.54 -12.77 17.41
C LEU A 157 -17.07 -12.66 17.41
N SER A 158 -17.71 -12.80 18.58
CA SER A 158 -19.18 -12.80 18.68
C SER A 158 -19.78 -11.46 18.25
N LYS A 159 -19.21 -10.34 18.72
CA LYS A 159 -19.68 -9.00 18.35
C LYS A 159 -19.42 -8.72 16.87
N THR A 160 -18.30 -9.19 16.36
CA THR A 160 -17.96 -9.02 14.94
C THR A 160 -18.95 -9.77 14.04
N LEU A 161 -19.30 -11.02 14.38
CA LEU A 161 -20.33 -11.79 13.67
C LEU A 161 -21.70 -11.10 13.66
N GLU A 162 -22.14 -10.57 14.80
CA GLU A 162 -23.40 -9.82 14.88
C GLU A 162 -23.43 -8.63 13.92
N GLN A 163 -22.31 -7.90 13.81
CA GLN A 163 -22.19 -6.76 12.90
C GLN A 163 -22.01 -7.17 11.43
N LEU A 164 -21.43 -8.35 11.20
CA LEU A 164 -21.28 -8.91 9.87
C LEU A 164 -22.65 -9.34 9.32
N TYR A 165 -23.51 -10.00 10.11
CA TYR A 165 -24.84 -10.40 9.64
C TYR A 165 -25.74 -9.24 9.20
N VAL A 166 -25.50 -8.03 9.71
CA VAL A 166 -26.26 -6.83 9.35
C VAL A 166 -25.56 -5.97 8.29
N GLY A 167 -24.43 -6.41 7.74
CA GLY A 167 -23.68 -5.66 6.75
C GLY A 167 -23.02 -4.38 7.27
N ASN A 168 -22.78 -4.26 8.58
CA ASN A 168 -22.20 -3.05 9.18
C ASN A 168 -20.66 -3.05 9.13
N VAL A 169 -20.02 -4.14 8.74
CA VAL A 169 -18.55 -4.22 8.72
C VAL A 169 -17.98 -3.46 7.51
N LYS A 170 -17.11 -2.48 7.78
CA LYS A 170 -16.33 -1.77 6.76
C LYS A 170 -14.98 -2.44 6.54
N THR A 171 -14.29 -2.74 7.63
CA THR A 171 -12.96 -3.37 7.61
C THR A 171 -12.90 -4.42 8.71
N LEU A 172 -12.72 -5.68 8.33
CA LEU A 172 -12.48 -6.80 9.22
C LEU A 172 -10.98 -6.86 9.54
N LEU A 173 -10.65 -6.91 10.83
CA LEU A 173 -9.29 -7.14 11.33
C LEU A 173 -9.21 -8.55 11.91
N VAL A 174 -8.28 -9.35 11.41
CA VAL A 174 -8.08 -10.75 11.86
C VAL A 174 -6.64 -10.91 12.33
N ALA A 175 -6.44 -11.47 13.52
CA ALA A 175 -5.12 -11.86 13.97
C ALA A 175 -4.66 -13.12 13.20
N ASP A 176 -3.47 -13.08 12.62
CA ASP A 176 -2.91 -14.18 11.81
C ASP A 176 -2.87 -15.53 12.55
N SER A 177 -2.65 -15.52 13.87
CA SER A 177 -2.59 -16.74 14.67
C SER A 177 -3.93 -17.15 15.31
N PHE A 178 -5.05 -16.54 14.91
CA PHE A 178 -6.34 -16.79 15.55
C PHE A 178 -7.20 -17.71 14.71
N GLU A 179 -7.36 -18.93 15.20
CA GLU A 179 -8.26 -19.94 14.65
C GLU A 179 -9.31 -20.29 15.70
N LYS A 180 -10.54 -20.56 15.28
CA LYS A 180 -11.57 -21.01 16.22
C LYS A 180 -12.59 -21.95 15.58
N PRO A 181 -12.89 -23.10 16.20
CA PRO A 181 -13.95 -23.97 15.69
C PRO A 181 -15.32 -23.31 15.84
N GLY A 182 -16.17 -23.60 14.87
CA GLY A 182 -17.54 -23.11 14.82
C GLY A 182 -18.41 -23.99 13.96
N PHE A 183 -19.48 -23.39 13.46
CA PHE A 183 -20.46 -24.05 12.61
C PHE A 183 -20.73 -23.19 11.40
N TYR A 184 -21.07 -23.83 10.29
CA TYR A 184 -21.48 -23.13 9.08
C TYR A 184 -22.86 -23.62 8.64
N CYS A 185 -23.69 -22.66 8.27
CA CYS A 185 -25.05 -22.87 7.81
C CYS A 185 -25.10 -22.76 6.27
N PRO A 186 -25.24 -23.87 5.52
CA PRO A 186 -25.08 -23.89 4.06
C PRO A 186 -26.22 -23.26 3.26
N GLN A 187 -27.44 -23.20 3.79
CA GLN A 187 -28.59 -22.56 3.15
C GLN A 187 -28.61 -21.05 3.39
N SER A 188 -28.21 -20.61 4.58
CA SER A 188 -28.13 -19.18 4.91
C SER A 188 -26.79 -18.53 4.55
N ASN A 189 -25.75 -19.33 4.25
CA ASN A 189 -24.39 -18.88 3.95
C ASN A 189 -23.76 -18.11 5.12
N LEU A 190 -24.01 -18.57 6.36
CA LEU A 190 -23.61 -17.85 7.58
C LEU A 190 -22.70 -18.69 8.48
N PRO A 191 -21.52 -18.18 8.85
CA PRO A 191 -20.69 -18.74 9.92
C PRO A 191 -21.31 -18.42 11.28
N THR A 192 -21.36 -19.39 12.18
CA THR A 192 -21.99 -19.27 13.51
C THR A 192 -21.13 -19.92 14.59
N LEU A 193 -21.26 -19.47 15.85
CA LEU A 193 -20.57 -20.06 17.00
C LEU A 193 -21.38 -21.11 17.74
N LYS A 194 -22.66 -21.25 17.38
CA LYS A 194 -23.62 -22.17 17.99
C LYS A 194 -24.19 -23.07 16.90
N PRO A 195 -24.61 -24.29 17.22
CA PRO A 195 -25.27 -25.18 16.27
C PRO A 195 -26.73 -24.77 16.03
N GLU A 196 -26.95 -23.49 15.74
CA GLU A 196 -28.27 -22.89 15.52
C GLU A 196 -28.18 -22.03 14.26
N CYS A 197 -28.96 -22.38 13.23
CA CYS A 197 -29.07 -21.60 12.01
C CYS A 197 -30.31 -20.69 12.04
N PRO A 198 -30.29 -19.53 11.37
CA PRO A 198 -31.44 -18.63 11.32
C PRO A 198 -32.64 -19.21 10.54
N VAL A 199 -32.39 -20.17 9.66
CA VAL A 199 -33.42 -20.83 8.86
C VAL A 199 -33.94 -22.06 9.60
N ASP A 200 -35.25 -22.10 9.84
CA ASP A 200 -35.90 -23.24 10.48
C ASP A 200 -35.72 -24.53 9.66
N GLY A 201 -35.13 -25.55 10.29
CA GLY A 201 -34.89 -26.87 9.68
C GLY A 201 -33.54 -27.01 8.97
N GLU A 202 -32.72 -25.95 8.95
CA GLU A 202 -31.34 -26.01 8.48
C GLU A 202 -30.44 -26.73 9.48
N VAL A 203 -29.57 -27.63 8.99
CA VAL A 203 -28.62 -28.38 9.82
C VAL A 203 -27.24 -27.76 9.67
N PRO A 204 -26.68 -27.12 10.72
CA PRO A 204 -25.32 -26.62 10.69
C PRO A 204 -24.32 -27.78 10.65
N TYR A 205 -23.23 -27.63 9.89
CA TYR A 205 -22.10 -28.54 9.98
C TYR A 205 -20.92 -27.88 10.71
N PRO A 206 -20.16 -28.65 11.51
CA PRO A 206 -19.01 -28.11 12.24
C PRO A 206 -17.85 -27.82 11.28
N VAL A 207 -17.14 -26.72 11.55
CA VAL A 207 -15.93 -26.30 10.84
C VAL A 207 -14.80 -26.13 11.86
N GLU A 208 -13.59 -26.56 11.49
CA GLU A 208 -12.40 -26.48 12.36
C GLU A 208 -11.95 -25.03 12.57
N ASP A 209 -12.03 -24.21 11.51
CA ASP A 209 -11.82 -22.77 11.60
C ASP A 209 -12.98 -21.99 10.97
N VAL A 210 -13.76 -21.34 11.83
CA VAL A 210 -14.86 -20.47 11.42
C VAL A 210 -14.37 -19.10 10.94
N VAL A 211 -13.09 -18.76 11.20
CA VAL A 211 -12.53 -17.47 10.82
C VAL A 211 -12.39 -17.36 9.30
N ASP A 212 -12.01 -18.43 8.61
CA ASP A 212 -12.00 -18.51 7.14
C ASP A 212 -13.39 -18.19 6.55
N GLU A 213 -14.44 -18.81 7.08
CA GLU A 213 -15.83 -18.57 6.66
C GLU A 213 -16.28 -17.12 6.91
N ILE A 214 -15.77 -16.49 7.97
CA ILE A 214 -16.03 -15.07 8.29
C ILE A 214 -15.32 -14.15 7.29
N ILE A 215 -14.10 -14.49 6.88
CA ILE A 215 -13.36 -13.76 5.86
C ILE A 215 -14.11 -13.83 4.52
N GLU A 216 -14.58 -15.01 4.14
CA GLU A 216 -15.38 -15.19 2.91
C GLU A 216 -16.64 -14.33 2.94
N LEU A 217 -17.42 -14.39 4.04
CA LEU A 217 -18.62 -13.58 4.19
C LEU A 217 -18.30 -12.07 4.16
N ALA A 218 -17.22 -11.62 4.80
CA ALA A 218 -16.81 -10.22 4.76
C ALA A 218 -16.46 -9.73 3.34
N LEU A 219 -15.81 -10.58 2.55
CA LEU A 219 -15.51 -10.28 1.14
C LEU A 219 -16.78 -10.20 0.30
N GLU A 220 -17.74 -11.10 0.51
CA GLU A 220 -19.07 -11.07 -0.15
C GLU A 220 -19.82 -9.76 0.16
N GLU A 221 -19.74 -9.29 1.40
CA GLU A 221 -20.31 -8.02 1.85
C GLU A 221 -19.52 -6.78 1.42
N ARG A 222 -18.45 -6.97 0.63
CA ARG A 222 -17.54 -5.90 0.16
C ARG A 222 -16.89 -5.14 1.32
N ALA A 223 -16.63 -5.81 2.42
CA ALA A 223 -15.76 -5.30 3.46
C ALA A 223 -14.30 -5.51 3.05
N SER A 224 -13.41 -4.62 3.52
CA SER A 224 -11.96 -4.85 3.41
C SER A 224 -11.54 -5.83 4.49
N VAL A 225 -10.60 -6.73 4.19
CA VAL A 225 -10.04 -7.67 5.17
C VAL A 225 -8.57 -7.33 5.35
N GLU A 226 -8.15 -7.14 6.60
CA GLU A 226 -6.78 -6.83 6.98
C GLU A 226 -6.32 -7.85 8.02
N VAL A 227 -5.25 -8.58 7.68
CA VAL A 227 -4.64 -9.58 8.56
C VAL A 227 -3.52 -8.92 9.34
N ILE A 228 -3.56 -9.04 10.67
CA ILE A 228 -2.58 -8.48 11.59
C ILE A 228 -1.53 -9.55 11.87
N ILE A 229 -0.34 -9.38 11.28
CA ILE A 229 0.75 -10.36 11.37
C ILE A 229 1.57 -10.12 12.64
N ARG A 230 1.75 -8.87 13.05
CA ARG A 230 2.55 -8.54 14.24
C ARG A 230 1.97 -9.10 15.54
N GLU A 231 2.68 -10.02 16.18
CA GLU A 231 2.27 -10.64 17.45
C GLU A 231 1.95 -9.64 18.58
N ASP A 232 2.67 -8.51 18.65
CA ASP A 232 2.43 -7.49 19.68
C ASP A 232 1.11 -6.75 19.49
N LEU A 233 0.66 -6.64 18.23
CA LEU A 233 -0.62 -6.06 17.85
C LEU A 233 -1.76 -7.10 17.91
N GLN A 234 -1.47 -8.37 17.60
CA GLN A 234 -2.43 -9.45 17.77
C GLN A 234 -2.89 -9.56 19.23
N LYS A 235 -2.00 -9.44 20.21
CA LYS A 235 -2.38 -9.42 21.65
C LYS A 235 -3.28 -8.24 22.04
N LYS A 236 -3.28 -7.19 21.25
CA LYS A 236 -4.11 -5.99 21.45
C LYS A 236 -5.50 -6.15 20.83
N LEU A 237 -5.69 -7.13 19.95
CA LEU A 237 -6.92 -7.54 19.30
C LEU A 237 -7.46 -8.80 19.98
N ASP A 238 -8.77 -8.91 20.22
CA ASP A 238 -9.36 -10.12 20.81
C ASP A 238 -9.63 -11.19 19.72
N GLY A 239 -8.56 -11.58 19.00
CA GLY A 239 -8.58 -12.48 17.86
C GLY A 239 -9.12 -11.85 16.57
N VAL A 240 -10.36 -11.37 16.61
CA VAL A 240 -11.05 -10.73 15.48
C VAL A 240 -11.69 -9.43 15.94
N GLY A 241 -11.68 -8.42 15.08
CA GLY A 241 -12.39 -7.16 15.31
C GLY A 241 -12.86 -6.54 13.99
N ALA A 242 -13.69 -5.51 14.08
CA ALA A 242 -14.20 -4.82 12.91
C ALA A 242 -14.32 -3.32 13.14
N LEU A 243 -13.96 -2.55 12.11
CA LEU A 243 -14.34 -1.16 11.94
C LEU A 243 -15.69 -1.11 11.21
N LEU A 244 -16.61 -0.29 11.69
CA LEU A 244 -17.99 -0.28 11.23
C LEU A 244 -18.28 0.85 10.24
N ARG A 245 -19.35 0.67 9.46
CA ARG A 245 -19.87 1.67 8.53
C ARG A 245 -20.73 2.71 9.25
N TRP A 246 -21.52 2.28 10.22
CA TRP A 246 -22.36 3.14 11.07
C TRP A 246 -22.29 2.73 12.54
N ARG A 247 -22.75 3.65 13.40
CA ARG A 247 -22.70 3.50 14.85
C ARG A 247 -23.76 2.51 15.34
N ILE A 248 -23.38 1.67 16.31
CA ILE A 248 -24.27 0.75 17.05
C ILE A 248 -24.97 1.48 18.20
#